data_AF-A0A4Y3VN91-F1
#
_entry.id   AF-A0A4Y3VN91-F1
#
_cell.length_a   1.000
_cell.length_b   1.000
_cell.length_c   1.000
_cell.angle_alpha   90.00
_cell.angle_beta   90.00
_cell.angle_gamma   90.00
#
_symmetry.space_group_name_H-M   'P 1'
#
loop_
_entity.id
_entity.type
_entity.pdbx_description
1 polymer ?
#
loop_
_entity_poly.entity_id
_entity_poly.type
_entity_poly.pdbx_seq_one_letter_code
_entity_poly.pdbx_strand_id
1 'polypeptide(L)'
;MPHDSGSAADRGVRTPVVRGPLPPLSDEQIEAQWIARAERQRLLKECPNTAFGFILEEHLFLRQTGGAEVTRELINHVLEIAELRNVEIQIMPQVQESHVGLHGPMRLLETPEHRRFAYCEGQESGQLFAEPKVVSTLQMRYARMRSQALTIKDSRGLLQRMRGAL
;
A
#
# COMPACT_ATOMS: atom_id res chain seq x y z
N MET A 1 25.85 44.03 30.81
CA MET A 1 26.44 42.68 30.67
C MET A 1 25.32 41.73 30.30
N PRO A 2 25.35 41.18 29.07
CA PRO A 2 24.29 40.38 28.49
C PRO A 2 24.45 38.90 28.88
N HIS A 3 23.36 38.13 28.84
CA HIS A 3 23.45 36.72 28.54
C HIS A 3 22.59 36.43 27.31
N ASP A 4 23.35 36.22 26.25
CA ASP A 4 23.02 35.50 25.03
C ASP A 4 22.65 34.05 25.38
N SER A 5 21.56 33.55 24.81
CA SER A 5 21.38 32.13 24.54
C SER A 5 20.55 31.99 23.28
N GLY A 6 21.29 31.86 22.18
CA GLY A 6 20.74 31.64 20.86
C GLY A 6 19.97 30.32 20.70
N SER A 7 19.16 30.34 19.64
CA SER A 7 19.10 29.30 18.62
C SER A 7 18.89 27.86 19.12
N ALA A 8 17.63 27.42 19.07
CA ALA A 8 17.33 26.05 18.68
C ALA A 8 16.53 26.15 17.37
N ALA A 9 17.26 25.99 16.29
CA ALA A 9 16.79 25.93 14.93
C ALA A 9 15.55 25.04 14.79
N ASP A 10 14.53 25.66 14.22
CA ASP A 10 13.60 25.11 13.24
C ASP A 10 14.18 23.85 12.56
N ARG A 11 13.84 22.69 13.12
CA ARG A 11 13.87 21.42 12.41
C ARG A 11 12.44 20.95 12.25
N GLY A 12 11.63 21.78 11.60
CA GLY A 12 10.44 21.31 10.92
C GLY A 12 10.87 20.27 9.90
N VAL A 13 10.76 18.99 10.27
CA VAL A 13 10.60 17.93 9.27
C VAL A 13 9.38 18.34 8.48
N ARG A 14 9.60 18.89 7.28
CA ARG A 14 8.56 19.39 6.41
C ARG A 14 7.90 18.16 5.80
N THR A 15 7.08 17.47 6.60
CA THR A 15 6.23 16.40 6.10
C THR A 15 5.37 17.04 5.03
N PRO A 16 5.51 16.62 3.78
CA PRO A 16 4.77 17.20 2.68
C PRO A 16 3.27 17.06 2.99
N VAL A 17 2.56 18.19 2.94
CA VAL A 17 1.13 18.25 3.24
C VAL A 17 0.37 17.55 2.12
N VAL A 18 0.26 16.23 2.22
CA VAL A 18 -0.86 15.51 1.62
C VAL A 18 -2.08 16.04 2.36
N ARG A 19 -2.96 16.79 1.68
CA ARG A 19 -4.23 17.19 2.30
C ARG A 19 -4.91 15.90 2.79
N GLY A 20 -5.04 15.78 4.11
CA GLY A 20 -5.60 14.62 4.79
C GLY A 20 -7.09 14.44 4.46
N PRO A 21 -7.73 13.39 4.99
CA PRO A 21 -9.16 13.19 4.84
C PRO A 21 -9.93 14.41 5.36
N LEU A 22 -11.15 14.60 4.85
CA LEU A 22 -12.06 15.65 5.29
C LEU A 22 -13.17 15.03 6.15
N PRO A 23 -13.42 15.53 7.37
CA PRO A 23 -12.71 16.61 8.06
C PRO A 23 -11.28 16.21 8.49
N PRO A 24 -10.36 17.18 8.68
CA PRO A 24 -9.00 16.89 9.13
C PRO A 24 -8.98 16.09 10.43
N LEU A 25 -8.09 15.11 10.51
CA LEU A 25 -7.88 14.31 11.71
C LEU A 25 -7.03 15.08 12.73
N SER A 26 -7.25 14.81 14.02
CA SER A 26 -6.34 15.25 15.08
C SER A 26 -5.02 14.48 15.02
N ASP A 27 -3.95 15.04 15.60
CA ASP A 27 -2.64 14.38 15.68
C ASP A 27 -2.73 13.00 16.36
N GLU A 28 -3.56 12.88 17.41
CA GLU A 28 -3.83 11.60 18.09
C GLU A 28 -4.49 10.58 17.17
N GLN A 29 -5.43 11.01 16.32
CA GLN A 29 -6.08 10.13 15.34
C GLN A 29 -5.11 9.71 14.24
N ILE A 30 -4.22 10.60 13.81
CA ILE A 30 -3.18 10.30 12.83
C ILE A 30 -2.22 9.25 13.42
N GLU A 31 -1.74 9.46 14.64
CA GLU A 31 -0.84 8.55 15.34
C GLU A 31 -1.48 7.17 15.55
N ALA A 32 -2.74 7.12 15.99
CA ALA A 32 -3.47 5.86 16.15
C ALA A 32 -3.58 5.08 14.83
N GLN A 33 -3.86 5.76 13.72
CA GLN A 33 -3.88 5.11 12.40
C GLN A 33 -2.49 4.67 11.94
N TRP A 34 -1.45 5.42 12.28
CA TRP A 34 -0.07 5.06 11.98
C TRP A 34 0.35 3.79 12.72
N ILE A 35 0.13 3.73 14.03
CA ILE A 35 0.37 2.54 14.86
C ILE A 35 -0.39 1.34 14.30
N ALA A 36 -1.67 1.49 13.98
CA ALA A 36 -2.48 0.42 13.42
C ALA A 36 -1.96 -0.07 12.05
N ARG A 37 -1.35 0.80 11.23
CA ARG A 37 -0.69 0.40 9.97
C ARG A 37 0.62 -0.34 10.23
N ALA A 38 1.44 0.14 11.17
CA ALA A 38 2.70 -0.49 11.54
C ALA A 38 2.50 -1.91 12.10
N GLU A 39 1.52 -2.10 12.98
CA GLU A 39 1.18 -3.44 13.51
C GLU A 39 0.74 -4.40 12.39
N ARG A 40 -0.03 -3.92 11.41
CA ARG A 40 -0.41 -4.76 10.26
C ARG A 40 0.78 -5.12 9.36
N GLN A 41 1.74 -4.22 9.20
CA GLN A 41 2.95 -4.51 8.40
C GLN A 41 3.83 -5.57 9.06
N ARG A 42 3.86 -5.63 10.40
CA ARG A 42 4.61 -6.68 11.13
C ARG A 42 4.15 -8.09 10.77
N LEU A 43 2.86 -8.28 10.51
CA LEU A 43 2.28 -9.57 10.14
C LEU A 43 2.95 -10.20 8.90
N LEU A 44 3.49 -9.39 7.99
CA LEU A 44 4.23 -9.91 6.82
C LEU A 44 5.46 -10.72 7.23
N LYS A 45 6.14 -10.32 8.31
CA LYS A 45 7.34 -10.97 8.84
C LYS A 45 7.00 -11.99 9.93
N GLU A 46 5.98 -11.73 10.75
CA GLU A 46 5.58 -12.58 11.88
C GLU A 46 4.73 -13.80 11.48
N CYS A 47 4.08 -13.77 10.32
CA CYS A 47 3.31 -14.89 9.78
C CYS A 47 3.98 -15.48 8.52
N PRO A 48 5.15 -16.13 8.64
CA PRO A 48 5.92 -16.62 7.48
C PRO A 48 5.20 -17.74 6.71
N ASN A 49 4.21 -18.40 7.32
CA ASN A 49 3.41 -19.45 6.69
C ASN A 49 2.12 -18.90 6.03
N THR A 50 1.89 -17.60 6.08
CA THR A 50 0.74 -16.94 5.42
C THR A 50 1.22 -16.32 4.12
N ALA A 51 0.63 -16.72 2.99
CA ALA A 51 0.92 -16.12 1.70
C ALA A 51 0.20 -14.77 1.54
N PHE A 52 0.95 -13.73 1.20
CA PHE A 52 0.45 -12.39 0.93
C PHE A 52 0.68 -12.03 -0.54
N GLY A 53 -0.38 -11.58 -1.22
CA GLY A 53 -0.31 -11.12 -2.61
C GLY A 53 -0.80 -9.70 -2.74
N PHE A 54 0.03 -8.84 -3.32
CA PHE A 54 -0.29 -7.42 -3.55
C PHE A 54 -0.22 -7.07 -5.03
N ILE A 55 -1.24 -6.36 -5.51
CA ILE A 55 -1.23 -5.68 -6.80
C ILE A 55 -1.29 -4.19 -6.49
N LEU A 56 -0.23 -3.47 -6.86
CA LEU A 56 -0.10 -2.04 -6.62
C LEU A 56 -0.19 -1.29 -7.94
N GLU A 57 -0.85 -0.14 -7.96
CA GLU A 57 -0.91 0.73 -9.14
C GLU A 57 0.44 1.41 -9.39
N GLU A 58 0.92 1.43 -10.63
CA GLU A 58 2.12 2.17 -11.01
C GLU A 58 2.01 3.66 -10.66
N HIS A 59 0.80 4.22 -10.77
CA HIS A 59 0.51 5.61 -10.45
C HIS A 59 0.87 6.01 -9.02
N LEU A 60 0.86 5.06 -8.08
CA LEU A 60 1.22 5.29 -6.68
C LEU A 60 2.64 5.85 -6.55
N PHE A 61 3.57 5.36 -7.38
CA PHE A 61 4.96 5.80 -7.38
C PHE A 61 5.16 7.04 -8.26
N LEU A 62 4.44 7.12 -9.40
CA LEU A 62 4.55 8.26 -10.32
C LEU A 62 4.03 9.57 -9.75
N ARG A 63 3.02 9.52 -8.87
CA ARG A 63 2.45 10.71 -8.24
C ARG A 63 3.46 11.44 -7.34
N GLN A 64 4.53 10.75 -6.92
CA GLN A 64 5.54 11.23 -5.97
C GLN A 64 4.92 11.96 -4.78
N THR A 65 3.91 11.32 -4.17
CA THR A 65 3.18 11.94 -3.06
C THR A 65 4.16 12.12 -1.92
N GLY A 66 4.49 13.37 -1.64
CA GLY A 66 5.51 13.73 -0.68
C GLY A 66 6.91 14.00 -1.23
N GLY A 67 7.05 14.07 -2.55
CA GLY A 67 8.31 14.39 -3.22
C GLY A 67 9.18 13.16 -3.49
N ALA A 68 10.29 13.42 -4.18
CA ALA A 68 11.17 12.39 -4.71
C ALA A 68 11.80 11.52 -3.62
N GLU A 69 12.23 12.10 -2.50
CA GLU A 69 12.90 11.34 -1.43
C GLU A 69 11.94 10.35 -0.74
N VAL A 70 10.73 10.82 -0.38
CA VAL A 70 9.69 9.94 0.19
C VAL A 70 9.33 8.81 -0.78
N THR A 71 9.30 9.11 -2.08
CA THR A 71 9.03 8.09 -3.11
C THR A 71 10.17 7.09 -3.22
N ARG A 72 11.43 7.54 -3.10
CA ARG A 72 12.61 6.68 -3.09
C ARG A 72 12.58 5.72 -1.90
N GLU A 73 12.28 6.23 -0.72
CA GLU A 73 12.11 5.43 0.51
C GLU A 73 10.98 4.41 0.37
N LEU A 74 9.84 4.83 -0.16
CA LEU A 74 8.70 3.95 -0.43
C LEU A 74 9.07 2.81 -1.39
N ILE A 75 9.76 3.11 -2.48
CA ILE A 75 10.21 2.07 -3.42
C ILE A 75 11.20 1.12 -2.75
N ASN A 76 12.15 1.64 -1.96
CA ASN A 76 13.09 0.81 -1.20
C ASN A 76 12.36 -0.15 -0.26
N HIS A 77 11.37 0.35 0.47
CA HIS A 77 10.57 -0.45 1.40
C HIS A 77 9.77 -1.55 0.69
N VAL A 78 9.13 -1.22 -0.45
CA VAL A 78 8.39 -2.22 -1.25
C VAL A 78 9.34 -3.29 -1.80
N LEU A 79 10.53 -2.90 -2.25
CA LEU A 79 11.55 -3.84 -2.72
C LEU A 79 12.07 -4.75 -1.60
N GLU A 80 12.26 -4.23 -0.37
CA GLU A 80 12.63 -5.03 0.79
C GLU A 80 11.55 -6.07 1.14
N ILE A 81 10.28 -5.64 1.17
CA ILE A 81 9.16 -6.54 1.46
C ILE A 81 9.04 -7.63 0.38
N ALA A 82 9.30 -7.30 -0.88
CA ALA A 82 9.26 -8.26 -1.98
C ALA A 82 10.34 -9.36 -1.91
N GLU A 83 11.34 -9.26 -1.02
CA GLU A 83 12.31 -10.33 -0.76
C GLU A 83 11.78 -11.39 0.23
N LEU A 84 10.67 -11.12 0.92
CA LEU A 84 10.06 -12.07 1.83
C LEU A 84 9.44 -13.24 1.06
N ARG A 85 9.77 -14.47 1.45
CA ARG A 85 9.34 -15.71 0.76
C ARG A 85 7.83 -15.90 0.68
N ASN A 86 7.10 -15.26 1.58
CA ASN A 86 5.66 -15.34 1.71
C ASN A 86 4.93 -14.12 1.09
N VAL A 87 5.65 -13.22 0.40
CA VAL A 87 5.08 -12.01 -0.20
C VAL A 87 5.32 -11.98 -1.70
N GLU A 88 4.24 -11.82 -2.47
CA GLU A 88 4.28 -11.53 -3.90
C GLU A 88 3.78 -10.11 -4.16
N ILE A 89 4.56 -9.31 -4.89
CA ILE A 89 4.16 -7.95 -5.30
C ILE A 89 4.20 -7.86 -6.82
N GLN A 90 3.08 -7.42 -7.40
CA GLN A 90 2.95 -7.11 -8.81
C GLN A 90 2.53 -5.65 -8.99
N ILE A 91 3.00 -5.01 -10.06
CA ILE A 91 2.60 -3.65 -10.44
C ILE A 91 1.60 -3.72 -11.58
N MET A 92 0.45 -3.05 -11.42
CA MET A 92 -0.47 -2.76 -12.51
C MET A 92 0.09 -1.59 -13.33
N PRO A 93 0.37 -1.77 -14.64
CA PRO A 93 0.86 -0.70 -15.50
C PRO A 93 -0.10 0.49 -15.55
N GLN A 94 0.43 1.71 -15.67
CA GLN A 94 -0.37 2.93 -15.79
C GLN A 94 -1.30 2.90 -17.01
N VAL A 95 -0.81 2.39 -18.13
CA VAL A 95 -1.60 2.24 -19.37
C VAL A 95 -2.05 0.80 -19.48
N GLN A 96 -3.31 0.56 -19.11
CA GLN A 96 -3.99 -0.71 -19.28
C GLN A 96 -5.41 -0.46 -19.80
N GLU A 97 -5.64 -0.76 -21.08
CA GLU A 97 -6.90 -0.41 -21.78
C GLU A 97 -8.14 -1.12 -21.19
N SER A 98 -7.93 -2.28 -20.57
CA SER A 98 -8.98 -3.00 -19.85
C SER A 98 -8.49 -3.35 -18.46
N HIS A 99 -8.91 -2.58 -17.44
CA HIS A 99 -8.55 -2.83 -16.05
C HIS A 99 -9.77 -3.10 -15.18
N VAL A 100 -9.84 -4.29 -14.57
CA VAL A 100 -10.99 -4.75 -13.77
C VAL A 100 -10.97 -4.21 -12.33
N GLY A 101 -9.86 -3.59 -11.92
CA GLY A 101 -9.66 -3.04 -10.56
C GLY A 101 -10.23 -1.65 -10.35
N LEU A 102 -10.82 -1.05 -11.39
CA LEU A 102 -11.36 0.32 -11.35
C LEU A 102 -12.53 0.49 -10.38
N HIS A 103 -13.13 -0.60 -9.89
CA HIS A 103 -14.21 -0.56 -8.89
C HIS A 103 -13.71 -0.34 -7.46
N GLY A 104 -12.42 -0.06 -7.27
CA GLY A 104 -11.83 0.29 -5.99
C GLY A 104 -11.07 -0.86 -5.31
N PRO A 105 -10.44 -0.58 -4.16
CA PRO A 105 -9.62 -1.55 -3.46
C PRO A 105 -10.46 -2.70 -2.90
N MET A 106 -9.88 -3.90 -2.98
CA MET A 106 -10.46 -5.09 -2.36
C MET A 106 -9.37 -5.96 -1.74
N ARG A 107 -9.76 -6.69 -0.71
CA ARG A 107 -8.90 -7.64 0.00
C ARG A 107 -9.59 -8.99 0.01
N LEU A 108 -8.85 -10.03 -0.32
CA LEU A 108 -9.32 -11.41 -0.25
C LEU A 108 -8.55 -12.12 0.85
N LEU A 109 -9.24 -12.96 1.62
CA LEU A 109 -8.62 -13.75 2.66
C LEU A 109 -9.23 -15.15 2.69
N GLU A 110 -8.40 -16.13 3.03
CA GLU A 110 -8.82 -17.51 3.29
C GLU A 110 -8.29 -17.90 4.67
N THR A 111 -9.14 -18.51 5.50
CA THR A 111 -8.75 -18.99 6.84
C THR A 111 -8.14 -20.39 6.76
N PRO A 112 -7.46 -20.87 7.82
CA PRO A 112 -6.96 -22.25 7.88
C PRO A 112 -8.04 -23.31 7.67
N GLU A 113 -9.30 -23.01 7.99
CA GLU A 113 -10.48 -23.87 7.76
C GLU A 113 -11.07 -23.71 6.35
N HIS A 114 -10.33 -23.12 5.40
CA HIS A 114 -10.74 -22.86 4.03
C HIS A 114 -11.99 -21.97 3.87
N ARG A 115 -12.26 -21.14 4.87
CA ARG A 115 -13.34 -20.14 4.77
C ARG A 115 -12.81 -18.93 4.04
N ARG A 116 -13.52 -18.52 2.99
CA ARG A 116 -13.13 -17.38 2.15
C ARG A 116 -13.96 -16.17 2.47
N PHE A 117 -13.29 -15.02 2.57
CA PHE A 117 -13.95 -13.74 2.76
C PHE A 117 -13.37 -12.73 1.78
N ALA A 118 -14.17 -11.71 1.50
CA ALA A 118 -13.74 -10.56 0.73
C ALA A 118 -14.12 -9.29 1.46
N TYR A 119 -13.22 -8.32 1.46
CA TYR A 119 -13.47 -7.01 2.02
C TYR A 119 -13.30 -5.96 0.92
N CYS A 120 -14.33 -5.16 0.70
CA CYS A 120 -14.28 -4.02 -0.22
C CYS A 120 -14.34 -2.73 0.60
N GLU A 121 -13.43 -1.81 0.30
CA GLU A 121 -13.39 -0.53 0.99
C GLU A 121 -13.99 0.56 0.12
N GLY A 122 -15.01 1.24 0.66
CA GLY A 122 -15.54 2.49 0.16
C GLY A 122 -14.92 3.67 0.93
N GLN A 123 -15.29 4.89 0.52
CA GLN A 123 -14.72 6.12 1.12
C GLN A 123 -15.11 6.29 2.59
N GLU A 124 -16.35 5.95 2.95
CA GLU A 124 -16.90 6.14 4.31
C GLU A 124 -17.42 4.82 4.93
N SER A 125 -17.20 3.68 4.25
CA SER A 125 -17.67 2.38 4.72
C SER A 125 -16.82 1.25 4.17
N GLY A 126 -16.78 0.14 4.90
CA GLY A 126 -16.21 -1.12 4.43
C GLY A 126 -17.22 -2.24 4.53
N GLN A 127 -17.23 -3.12 3.54
CA GLN A 127 -18.14 -4.27 3.51
C GLN A 127 -17.35 -5.55 3.54
N LEU A 128 -17.62 -6.39 4.54
CA LEU A 128 -17.10 -7.75 4.65
C LEU A 128 -18.14 -8.74 4.10
N PHE A 129 -17.73 -9.51 3.10
CA PHE A 129 -18.55 -10.53 2.46
C PHE A 129 -18.05 -11.92 2.83
N ALA A 130 -18.96 -12.75 3.30
CA ALA A 130 -18.76 -14.19 3.51
C ALA A 130 -19.64 -15.04 2.56
N GLU A 131 -20.54 -14.41 1.79
CA GLU A 131 -21.43 -15.11 0.86
C GLU A 131 -20.62 -15.71 -0.32
N PRO A 132 -20.67 -17.03 -0.56
CA PRO A 132 -19.84 -17.69 -1.56
C PRO A 132 -19.94 -17.09 -2.97
N LYS A 133 -21.15 -16.67 -3.38
CA LYS A 133 -21.39 -16.06 -4.70
C LYS A 133 -20.63 -14.73 -4.87
N VAL A 134 -20.69 -13.88 -3.86
CA VAL A 134 -20.01 -12.57 -3.89
C VAL A 134 -18.49 -12.76 -3.82
N VAL A 135 -18.03 -13.62 -2.91
CA VAL A 135 -16.61 -13.92 -2.74
C VAL A 135 -16.03 -14.53 -4.02
N SER A 136 -16.71 -15.48 -4.65
CA SER A 136 -16.29 -16.08 -5.93
C SER A 136 -16.12 -15.02 -7.03
N THR A 137 -17.07 -14.08 -7.14
CA THR A 137 -16.99 -12.99 -8.12
C THR A 137 -15.76 -12.10 -7.88
N LEU A 138 -15.46 -11.76 -6.62
CA LEU A 138 -14.29 -10.95 -6.27
C LEU A 138 -12.98 -11.71 -6.48
N GLN A 139 -12.95 -13.02 -6.22
CA GLN A 139 -11.81 -13.89 -6.57
C GLN A 139 -11.54 -13.91 -8.07
N MET A 140 -12.58 -14.01 -8.92
CA MET A 140 -12.42 -13.94 -10.37
C MET A 140 -11.88 -12.59 -10.83
N ARG A 141 -12.34 -11.48 -10.22
CA ARG A 141 -11.78 -10.15 -10.49
C ARG A 141 -10.30 -10.08 -10.12
N TYR A 142 -9.92 -10.60 -8.96
CA TYR A 142 -8.51 -10.65 -8.53
C TYR A 142 -7.66 -11.44 -9.51
N ALA A 143 -8.11 -12.64 -9.91
CA ALA A 143 -7.38 -13.47 -10.87
C ALA A 143 -7.16 -12.74 -12.21
N ARG A 144 -8.18 -12.03 -12.71
CA ARG A 144 -8.05 -11.24 -13.93
C ARG A 144 -7.09 -10.06 -13.74
N MET A 145 -7.15 -9.33 -12.62
CA MET A 145 -6.17 -8.28 -12.32
C MET A 145 -4.74 -8.84 -12.24
N ARG A 146 -4.55 -10.00 -11.62
CA ARG A 146 -3.24 -10.66 -11.52
C ARG A 146 -2.65 -10.99 -12.89
N SER A 147 -3.50 -11.39 -13.85
CA SER A 147 -3.09 -11.65 -15.25
C SER A 147 -2.78 -10.38 -16.05
N GLN A 148 -3.31 -9.24 -15.61
CA GLN A 148 -3.12 -7.93 -16.24
C GLN A 148 -1.93 -7.16 -15.67
N ALA A 149 -1.57 -7.44 -14.41
CA ALA A 149 -0.40 -6.87 -13.77
C ALA A 149 0.90 -7.43 -14.37
N LEU A 150 1.98 -6.67 -14.25
CA LEU A 150 3.32 -7.15 -14.60
C LEU A 150 3.68 -8.40 -13.81
N THR A 151 4.56 -9.23 -14.38
CA THR A 151 5.15 -10.34 -13.64
C THR A 151 5.90 -9.82 -12.41
N ILE A 152 6.12 -10.66 -11.39
CA ILE A 152 6.88 -10.27 -10.18
C ILE A 152 8.27 -9.73 -10.56
N LYS A 153 8.93 -10.37 -11.54
CA LYS A 153 10.25 -9.96 -12.04
C LYS A 153 10.19 -8.59 -12.71
N ASP A 154 9.22 -8.36 -13.60
CA ASP A 154 9.10 -7.10 -14.33
C ASP A 154 8.65 -5.96 -13.42
N SER A 155 7.82 -6.26 -12.42
CA SER A 155 7.41 -5.35 -11.34
C SER A 155 8.62 -4.86 -10.55
N ARG A 156 9.49 -5.78 -10.11
CA ARG A 156 10.76 -5.43 -9.46
C ARG A 156 11.65 -4.59 -10.37
N GLY A 157 11.78 -4.96 -11.63
CA GLY A 157 12.57 -4.22 -12.62
C GLY A 157 12.05 -2.80 -12.84
N LEU A 158 10.73 -2.61 -12.90
CA LEU A 158 10.11 -1.29 -13.01
C LEU A 158 10.40 -0.43 -11.79
N LEU A 159 10.20 -0.95 -10.58
CA LEU A 159 10.49 -0.24 -9.34
C LEU A 159 11.97 0.18 -9.25
N GLN A 160 12.90 -0.70 -9.63
CA GLN A 160 14.32 -0.37 -9.66
C GLN A 160 14.65 0.76 -10.65
N ARG A 161 14.03 0.77 -11.84
CA ARG A 161 14.19 1.85 -12.82
C ARG A 161 13.62 3.17 -12.30
N MET A 162 12.40 3.16 -11.73
CA MET A 162 11.78 4.34 -11.14
C MET A 162 12.67 4.93 -10.05
N ARG A 163 13.19 4.10 -9.13
CA ARG A 163 14.11 4.54 -8.09
C ARG A 163 15.39 5.20 -8.64
N GLY A 164 15.92 4.69 -9.76
CA GLY A 164 17.11 5.26 -10.39
C GLY A 164 16.85 6.57 -11.15
N ALA A 165 15.59 6.87 -11.46
CA ALA A 165 15.18 8.08 -12.18
C ALA A 165 14.73 9.23 -11.26
N LEU A 166 14.42 8.92 -9.98
CA LEU A 166 14.31 9.91 -8.90
C LEU A 166 15.68 10.48 -8.55
#